data_AF-A0A126PFR9-F1
#
_entry.id   AF-A0A126PFR9-F1
#
_cell.length_a   1.000
_cell.length_b   1.000
_cell.length_c   1.000
_cell.angle_alpha   90.00
_cell.angle_beta   90.00
_cell.angle_gamma   90.00
#
_symmetry.space_group_name_H-M   'P 1'
#
loop_
_entity.id
_entity.type
_entity.pdbx_description
1 polymer ?
#
loop_
_entity_poly.entity_id
_entity_poly.type
_entity_poly.pdbx_seq_one_letter_code
_entity_poly.pdbx_strand_id
1 'polypeptide(L)'
;MTVVSIVFAILLMTLTLASMQFSPRIIVTFIRDRITQQTLGVFLGTFLYCLAALPAAHLLPRPFAPVLTVLGAMVLAVACVGWLLYFINHISQAISVNNIVDTLARRTERMIDATMPDPRRGALPPTVPADAPGPADVPLLSAVSGYVHTIDAPQLLRLAQAHGLTVRVSRRVGHFVPAGIPLLTVAEGQALPPALGQQLRRAFEFGPTRTLEQDIEFGILQIVDIALRAISPAVNDPSTAVACVDQLSSVLIRFAGREVPPTRFYDGAGALRVSIPQLGFNRLAEAAFEQIRTYARTDVAVSLRLMRALADIARTLPAGPDRRAMAEQGRRLVAGFDEAPGENELEEMRHRLAGLEDLAGLEDVAAPAPR
;
A
#
# COMPACT_ATOMS: atom_id res chain seq x y z
N MET A 1 -14.15 -35.92 10.20
CA MET A 1 -14.91 -35.32 9.08
C MET A 1 -15.65 -34.05 9.50
N THR A 2 -16.54 -34.08 10.50
CA THR A 2 -17.31 -32.90 10.94
C THR A 2 -16.46 -31.67 11.29
N VAL A 3 -15.36 -31.81 12.03
CA VAL A 3 -14.48 -30.68 12.38
C VAL A 3 -13.79 -30.08 11.15
N VAL A 4 -13.26 -30.91 10.24
CA VAL A 4 -12.66 -30.43 8.97
C VAL A 4 -13.71 -29.76 8.10
N SER A 5 -14.92 -30.32 8.01
CA SER A 5 -16.05 -29.71 7.31
C SER A 5 -16.51 -28.39 7.94
N ILE A 6 -16.52 -28.28 9.27
CA ILE A 6 -16.85 -27.04 10.00
C ILE A 6 -15.75 -25.99 9.78
N VAL A 7 -14.48 -26.36 9.89
CA VAL A 7 -13.35 -25.45 9.65
C VAL A 7 -13.35 -24.97 8.19
N PHE A 8 -13.62 -25.86 7.23
CA PHE A 8 -13.73 -25.51 5.82
C PHE A 8 -14.97 -24.63 5.54
N ALA A 9 -16.11 -24.92 6.16
CA ALA A 9 -17.32 -24.10 6.05
C ALA A 9 -17.14 -22.71 6.66
N ILE A 10 -16.49 -22.61 7.83
CA ILE A 10 -16.13 -21.33 8.45
C ILE A 10 -15.14 -20.59 7.55
N LEU A 11 -14.09 -21.25 7.04
CA LEU A 11 -13.14 -20.63 6.10
C LEU A 11 -13.84 -20.09 4.85
N LEU A 12 -14.73 -20.86 4.23
CA LEU A 12 -15.52 -20.42 3.09
C LEU A 12 -16.44 -19.27 3.47
N MET A 13 -17.20 -19.37 4.56
CA MET A 13 -18.10 -18.30 5.01
C MET A 13 -17.34 -17.02 5.35
N THR A 14 -16.20 -17.12 6.03
CA THR A 14 -15.28 -16.00 6.29
C THR A 14 -14.72 -15.44 4.99
N LEU A 15 -14.38 -16.27 4.00
CA LEU A 15 -13.95 -15.81 2.68
C LEU A 15 -15.07 -15.06 1.96
N THR A 16 -16.31 -15.54 2.02
CA THR A 16 -17.47 -14.88 1.41
C THR A 16 -17.80 -13.56 2.12
N LEU A 17 -17.80 -13.54 3.45
CA LEU A 17 -17.97 -12.32 4.26
C LEU A 17 -16.84 -11.33 4.02
N ALA A 18 -15.59 -11.80 3.97
CA ALA A 18 -14.44 -10.98 3.63
C ALA A 18 -14.55 -10.42 2.21
N SER A 19 -15.06 -11.18 1.24
CA SER A 19 -15.34 -10.66 -0.10
C SER A 19 -16.47 -9.64 -0.13
N MET A 20 -17.44 -9.78 0.78
CA MET A 20 -18.59 -8.89 0.95
C MET A 20 -18.29 -7.68 1.85
N GLN A 21 -17.17 -7.67 2.60
CA GLN A 21 -16.78 -6.61 3.54
C GLN A 21 -15.41 -5.98 3.25
N PHE A 22 -14.55 -6.60 2.42
CA PHE A 22 -13.23 -6.08 2.05
C PHE A 22 -13.04 -5.98 0.54
N SER A 23 -12.19 -5.05 0.07
CA SER A 23 -11.84 -4.93 -1.35
C SER A 23 -11.22 -6.26 -1.81
N PRO A 24 -11.51 -6.79 -3.03
CA PRO A 24 -10.99 -8.07 -3.53
C PRO A 24 -9.46 -8.24 -3.38
N ARG A 25 -8.75 -7.11 -3.29
CA ARG A 25 -7.29 -7.01 -3.09
C ARG A 25 -6.81 -7.51 -1.72
N ILE A 26 -7.65 -7.49 -0.67
CA ILE A 26 -7.29 -7.87 0.71
C ILE A 26 -7.36 -9.40 0.91
N ILE A 27 -8.26 -10.06 0.17
CA ILE A 27 -8.55 -11.51 0.26
C ILE A 27 -7.31 -12.37 0.01
N VAL A 28 -6.45 -11.98 -0.94
CA VAL A 28 -5.24 -12.74 -1.29
C VAL A 28 -4.24 -12.79 -0.13
N THR A 29 -4.24 -11.78 0.74
CA THR A 29 -3.36 -11.74 1.92
C THR A 29 -3.83 -12.73 3.00
N PHE A 30 -5.15 -12.92 3.16
CA PHE A 30 -5.72 -13.88 4.11
C PHE A 30 -5.42 -15.34 3.74
N ILE A 31 -5.45 -15.67 2.44
CA ILE A 31 -5.17 -17.03 1.95
C ILE A 31 -3.71 -17.45 2.23
N ARG A 32 -2.80 -16.48 2.37
CA ARG A 32 -1.35 -16.71 2.58
C ARG A 32 -0.93 -16.73 4.06
N ASP A 33 -1.88 -16.66 4.99
CA ASP A 33 -1.58 -16.63 6.43
C ASP A 33 -1.09 -17.98 6.95
N ARG A 34 0.05 -17.97 7.65
CA ARG A 34 0.72 -19.16 8.18
C ARG A 34 -0.09 -19.84 9.27
N ILE A 35 -0.81 -19.07 10.09
CA ILE A 35 -1.61 -19.62 11.19
C ILE A 35 -2.79 -20.43 10.64
N THR A 36 -3.47 -19.91 9.62
CA THR A 36 -4.53 -20.61 8.89
C THR A 36 -4.03 -21.94 8.30
N GLN A 37 -2.83 -21.94 7.69
CA GLN A 37 -2.23 -23.15 7.14
C GLN A 37 -1.85 -24.17 8.21
N GLN A 38 -1.31 -23.73 9.35
CA GLN A 38 -0.98 -24.60 10.48
C GLN A 38 -2.24 -25.23 11.09
N THR A 39 -3.31 -24.46 11.27
CA THR A 39 -4.60 -24.96 11.77
C THR A 39 -5.17 -26.05 10.88
N LEU A 40 -5.17 -25.83 9.56
CA LEU A 40 -5.61 -26.83 8.60
C LEU A 40 -4.73 -28.09 8.67
N GLY A 41 -3.42 -27.91 8.80
CA GLY A 41 -2.45 -28.99 8.95
C GLY A 41 -2.66 -29.84 10.20
N VAL A 42 -2.92 -29.22 11.37
CA VAL A 42 -3.17 -29.93 12.64
C VAL A 42 -4.46 -30.74 12.57
N PHE A 43 -5.54 -30.19 12.00
CA PHE A 43 -6.80 -30.92 11.85
C PHE A 43 -6.69 -32.05 10.84
N LEU A 44 -6.06 -31.81 9.69
CA LEU A 44 -5.87 -32.83 8.67
C LEU A 44 -4.91 -33.92 9.15
N GLY A 45 -3.84 -33.56 9.86
CA GLY A 45 -2.88 -34.50 10.44
C GLY A 45 -3.53 -35.39 11.52
N THR A 46 -4.34 -34.80 12.40
CA THR A 46 -5.10 -35.56 13.40
C THR A 46 -6.09 -36.51 12.74
N PHE A 47 -6.75 -36.07 11.66
CA PHE A 47 -7.66 -36.91 10.89
C PHE A 47 -6.92 -38.09 10.21
N LEU A 48 -5.78 -37.83 9.58
CA LEU A 48 -4.96 -38.88 8.94
C LEU A 48 -4.40 -39.86 9.98
N TYR A 49 -3.99 -39.38 11.16
CA TYR A 49 -3.57 -40.21 12.29
C TYR A 49 -4.68 -41.16 12.72
N CYS A 50 -5.92 -40.66 12.88
CA CYS A 50 -7.07 -41.50 13.21
C CYS A 50 -7.39 -42.51 12.11
N LEU A 51 -7.29 -42.14 10.82
CA LEU A 51 -7.48 -43.07 9.71
C LEU A 51 -6.42 -44.18 9.70
N ALA A 52 -5.15 -43.84 9.92
CA ALA A 52 -4.06 -44.81 9.98
C ALA A 52 -4.17 -45.78 11.17
N ALA A 53 -4.84 -45.35 12.25
CA ALA A 53 -5.10 -46.20 13.41
C ALA A 53 -6.27 -47.19 13.21
N LEU A 54 -7.18 -46.96 12.26
CA LEU A 54 -8.37 -47.81 12.04
C LEU A 54 -8.05 -49.26 11.64
N PRO A 55 -7.10 -49.54 10.73
CA PRO A 55 -6.73 -50.91 10.37
C PRO A 55 -6.21 -51.70 11.57
N ALA A 56 -5.41 -51.07 12.43
CA ALA A 56 -4.84 -51.70 13.63
C ALA A 56 -5.93 -52.15 14.63
N ALA A 57 -7.03 -51.40 14.72
CA ALA A 57 -8.16 -51.73 15.59
C ALA A 57 -9.03 -52.89 15.06
N HIS A 58 -8.97 -53.19 13.76
CA HIS A 58 -9.80 -54.21 13.11
C HIS A 58 -9.07 -55.53 12.81
N LEU A 59 -7.82 -55.70 13.28
CA LEU A 59 -7.07 -56.95 13.11
C LEU A 59 -7.64 -58.05 14.03
N LEU A 60 -8.33 -59.02 13.43
CA LEU A 60 -8.76 -60.29 14.07
C LEU A 60 -7.57 -61.28 14.14
N PRO A 61 -7.51 -62.21 15.12
CA PRO A 61 -8.57 -62.63 16.05
C PRO A 61 -8.57 -61.93 17.42
N ARG A 62 -7.62 -61.04 17.71
CA ARG A 62 -7.63 -60.20 18.93
C ARG A 62 -7.52 -58.73 18.53
N PRO A 63 -8.64 -57.98 18.48
CA PRO A 63 -8.57 -56.54 18.27
C PRO A 63 -7.73 -55.93 19.39
N PHE A 64 -6.53 -55.45 19.05
CA PHE A 64 -5.63 -54.79 19.98
C PHE A 64 -5.49 -53.34 19.49
N ALA A 65 -6.24 -52.43 20.09
CA ALA A 65 -5.98 -51.00 19.94
C ALA A 65 -4.81 -50.66 20.89
N PRO A 66 -3.62 -50.30 20.39
CA PRO A 66 -2.52 -49.91 21.27
C PRO A 66 -2.98 -48.78 22.20
N VAL A 67 -2.79 -48.93 23.50
CA VAL A 67 -3.10 -47.87 24.48
C VAL A 67 -2.41 -46.56 24.08
N LEU A 68 -1.20 -46.67 23.50
CA LEU A 68 -0.44 -45.55 22.96
C LEU A 68 -1.16 -44.84 21.80
N THR A 69 -1.83 -45.57 20.89
CA THR A 69 -2.55 -44.94 19.76
C THR A 69 -3.78 -44.17 20.24
N VAL A 70 -4.51 -44.72 21.22
CA VAL A 70 -5.69 -44.08 21.81
C VAL A 70 -5.29 -42.85 22.63
N LEU A 71 -4.23 -42.97 23.45
CA LEU A 71 -3.69 -41.85 24.21
C LEU A 71 -3.18 -40.74 23.29
N GLY A 72 -2.50 -41.09 22.20
CA GLY A 72 -2.10 -40.14 21.16
C GLY A 72 -3.29 -39.44 20.50
N ALA A 73 -4.37 -40.17 20.19
CA ALA A 73 -5.60 -39.56 19.65
C ALA A 73 -6.25 -38.59 20.64
N MET A 74 -6.25 -38.92 21.94
CA MET A 74 -6.83 -38.08 22.98
C MET A 74 -6.02 -36.79 23.19
N VAL A 75 -4.69 -36.87 23.19
CA VAL A 75 -3.81 -35.69 23.22
C VAL A 75 -4.00 -34.82 21.97
N LEU A 76 -4.05 -35.43 20.78
CA LEU A 76 -4.31 -34.71 19.54
C LEU A 76 -5.69 -34.05 19.52
N ALA A 77 -6.71 -34.66 20.11
CA ALA A 77 -8.04 -34.07 20.24
C ALA A 77 -8.03 -32.82 21.14
N VAL A 78 -7.34 -32.86 22.28
CA VAL A 78 -7.17 -31.68 23.14
C VAL A 78 -6.36 -30.59 22.42
N ALA A 79 -5.30 -30.97 21.72
CA ALA A 79 -4.51 -30.04 20.90
C ALA A 79 -5.35 -29.39 19.80
N CYS A 80 -6.23 -30.14 19.15
CA CYS A 80 -7.19 -29.63 18.15
C CYS A 80 -8.12 -28.58 18.74
N VAL A 81 -8.66 -28.81 19.94
CA VAL A 81 -9.52 -27.81 20.62
C VAL A 81 -8.73 -26.55 20.96
N GLY A 82 -7.53 -26.68 21.53
CA GLY A 82 -6.67 -25.54 21.81
C GLY A 82 -6.32 -24.74 20.55
N TRP A 83 -5.98 -25.43 19.46
CA TRP A 83 -5.67 -24.80 18.18
C TRP A 83 -6.90 -24.16 17.53
N LEU A 84 -8.09 -24.74 17.70
CA LEU A 84 -9.36 -24.14 17.26
C LEU A 84 -9.64 -22.83 18.00
N LEU A 85 -9.50 -22.82 19.32
CA LEU A 85 -9.70 -21.61 20.14
C LEU A 85 -8.69 -20.52 19.76
N TYR A 86 -7.42 -20.90 19.57
CA TYR A 86 -6.39 -19.98 19.09
C TYR A 86 -6.74 -19.42 17.70
N PHE A 87 -7.17 -20.27 16.77
CA PHE A 87 -7.58 -19.88 15.44
C PHE A 87 -8.79 -18.93 15.44
N ILE A 88 -9.79 -19.18 16.28
CA ILE A 88 -10.95 -18.29 16.43
C ILE A 88 -10.50 -16.92 16.96
N ASN A 89 -9.67 -16.88 18.00
CA ASN A 89 -9.15 -15.62 18.53
C ASN A 89 -8.29 -14.89 17.49
N HIS A 90 -7.43 -15.61 16.77
CA HIS A 90 -6.60 -15.06 15.69
C HIS A 90 -7.44 -14.48 14.55
N ILE A 91 -8.43 -15.23 14.06
CA ILE A 91 -9.36 -14.75 13.02
C ILE A 91 -10.15 -13.55 13.54
N SER A 92 -10.65 -13.59 14.78
CA SER A 92 -11.39 -12.47 15.36
C SER A 92 -10.55 -11.19 15.42
N GLN A 93 -9.26 -11.30 15.75
CA GLN A 93 -8.33 -10.18 15.72
C GLN A 93 -7.95 -9.77 14.29
N ALA A 94 -7.78 -10.72 13.37
CA ALA A 94 -7.46 -10.46 11.96
C ALA A 94 -8.62 -9.84 11.18
N ILE A 95 -9.87 -10.10 11.57
CA ILE A 95 -11.08 -9.46 11.02
C ILE A 95 -11.21 -8.00 11.47
N SER A 96 -10.56 -7.59 12.57
CA SER A 96 -10.56 -6.18 12.97
C SER A 96 -9.93 -5.34 11.87
N VAL A 97 -10.75 -4.53 11.20
CA VAL A 97 -10.32 -3.66 10.10
C VAL A 97 -9.13 -2.80 10.51
N ASN A 98 -9.11 -2.36 11.76
CA ASN A 98 -8.01 -1.60 12.35
C ASN A 98 -6.68 -2.36 12.30
N ASN A 99 -6.65 -3.67 12.60
CA ASN A 99 -5.44 -4.48 12.51
C ASN A 99 -4.97 -4.69 11.08
N ILE A 100 -5.90 -4.80 10.12
CA ILE A 100 -5.57 -4.89 8.68
C ILE A 100 -4.92 -3.59 8.22
N VAL A 101 -5.54 -2.44 8.53
CA VAL A 101 -5.04 -1.12 8.16
C VAL A 101 -3.65 -0.88 8.77
N ASP A 102 -3.49 -1.14 10.06
CA ASP A 102 -2.22 -1.01 10.78
C ASP A 102 -1.14 -1.95 10.22
N THR A 103 -1.50 -3.17 9.81
CA THR A 103 -0.57 -4.08 9.13
C THR A 103 -0.17 -3.57 7.74
N LEU A 104 -1.10 -3.01 6.96
CA LEU A 104 -0.81 -2.42 5.65
C LEU A 104 0.07 -1.18 5.78
N ALA A 105 -0.21 -0.32 6.77
CA ALA A 105 0.59 0.87 7.07
C ALA A 105 2.03 0.48 7.41
N ARG A 106 2.22 -0.44 8.37
CA ARG A 106 3.56 -0.94 8.72
C ARG A 106 4.30 -1.60 7.55
N ARG A 107 3.60 -2.33 6.67
CA ARG A 107 4.23 -2.90 5.46
C ARG A 107 4.69 -1.80 4.51
N THR A 108 3.88 -0.75 4.35
CA THR A 108 4.21 0.41 3.52
C THR A 108 5.38 1.19 4.10
N GLU A 109 5.41 1.42 5.42
CA GLU A 109 6.53 2.05 6.13
C GLU A 109 7.83 1.25 6.00
N ARG A 110 7.77 -0.09 6.10
CA ARG A 110 8.94 -0.94 5.87
C ARG A 110 9.46 -0.84 4.45
N MET A 111 8.57 -0.72 3.46
CA MET A 111 8.98 -0.50 2.07
C MET A 111 9.62 0.87 1.89
N ILE A 112 9.07 1.92 2.53
CA ILE A 112 9.69 3.24 2.59
C ILE A 112 11.11 3.13 3.17
N ASP A 113 11.28 2.44 4.29
CA ASP A 113 12.59 2.27 4.92
C ASP A 113 13.58 1.45 4.07
N ALA A 114 13.10 0.45 3.34
CA ALA A 114 13.93 -0.35 2.44
C ALA A 114 14.35 0.42 1.18
N THR A 115 13.48 1.27 0.67
CA THR A 115 13.72 2.05 -0.56
C THR A 115 14.45 3.36 -0.27
N MET A 116 14.25 3.92 0.93
CA MET A 116 14.74 5.21 1.39
C MET A 116 15.42 5.08 2.77
N PRO A 117 16.61 4.43 2.82
CA PRO A 117 17.26 4.08 4.10
C PRO A 117 17.74 5.31 4.88
N ASP A 118 18.16 6.35 4.17
CA ASP A 118 18.78 7.52 4.77
C ASP A 118 17.74 8.48 5.39
N PRO A 119 18.02 9.02 6.60
CA PRO A 119 17.22 10.09 7.15
C PRO A 119 17.41 11.35 6.31
N ARG A 120 16.34 12.13 6.18
CA ARG A 120 16.36 13.34 5.37
C ARG A 120 17.38 14.36 5.89
N ARG A 121 18.19 14.90 4.97
CA ARG A 121 19.23 15.92 5.26
C ARG A 121 18.90 17.34 4.78
N GLY A 122 17.69 17.58 4.26
CA GLY A 122 17.32 18.90 3.71
C GLY A 122 15.86 19.03 3.30
N ALA A 123 15.56 20.01 2.44
CA ALA A 123 14.22 20.19 1.87
C ALA A 123 13.80 19.00 1.00
N LEU A 124 12.49 18.82 0.82
CA LEU A 124 11.99 17.88 -0.19
C LEU A 124 12.52 18.30 -1.57
N PRO A 125 13.15 17.39 -2.32
CA PRO A 125 13.48 17.70 -3.70
C PRO A 125 12.19 17.99 -4.46
N PRO A 126 12.16 19.04 -5.31
CA PRO A 126 11.00 19.31 -6.13
C PRO A 126 10.69 18.08 -6.98
N THR A 127 9.41 17.86 -7.28
CA THR A 127 9.01 16.81 -8.22
C THR A 127 9.68 17.12 -9.55
N VAL A 128 10.70 16.34 -9.92
CA VAL A 128 11.36 16.48 -11.21
C VAL A 128 10.41 15.91 -12.25
N PRO A 129 9.88 16.71 -13.19
CA PRO A 129 9.08 16.18 -14.28
C PRO A 129 9.89 15.11 -15.01
N ALA A 130 9.21 14.07 -15.51
CA ALA A 130 9.86 13.14 -16.42
C ALA A 130 10.50 13.95 -17.57
N ASP A 131 11.79 13.72 -17.84
CA ASP A 131 12.46 14.41 -18.93
C ASP A 131 11.68 14.13 -20.22
N ALA A 132 11.16 15.18 -20.86
CA ALA A 132 10.34 15.03 -22.05
C ALA A 132 11.19 14.35 -23.14
N PRO A 133 10.64 13.35 -23.86
CA PRO A 133 11.34 12.75 -24.97
C PRO A 133 11.69 13.84 -26.00
N GLY A 134 12.95 13.84 -26.46
CA GLY A 134 13.31 14.61 -27.63
C GLY A 134 12.57 14.08 -28.86
N PRO A 135 12.32 14.90 -29.89
CA PRO A 135 11.62 14.47 -31.11
C PRO A 135 12.32 13.32 -31.87
N ALA A 136 13.59 13.06 -31.55
CA ALA A 136 14.39 12.02 -32.17
C ALA A 136 14.86 10.92 -31.19
N ASP A 137 14.28 10.89 -29.98
CA ASP A 137 14.51 9.78 -29.04
C ASP A 137 13.88 8.49 -29.58
N VAL A 138 14.58 7.36 -29.46
CA VAL A 138 14.11 6.05 -29.92
C VAL A 138 13.31 5.36 -28.81
N PRO A 139 12.02 5.03 -29.01
CA PRO A 139 11.21 4.37 -27.98
C PRO A 139 11.49 2.87 -27.93
N LEU A 140 11.66 2.33 -26.72
CA LEU A 140 11.64 0.90 -26.48
C LEU A 140 10.24 0.48 -26.04
N LEU A 141 9.53 -0.20 -26.94
CA LEU A 141 8.15 -0.64 -26.71
C LEU A 141 8.09 -1.83 -25.73
N SER A 142 7.00 -1.92 -24.97
CA SER A 142 6.69 -3.08 -24.14
C SER A 142 6.41 -4.30 -25.01
N ALA A 143 6.95 -5.46 -24.60
CA ALA A 143 6.67 -6.73 -25.25
C ALA A 143 5.37 -7.39 -24.74
N VAL A 144 4.94 -7.04 -23.53
CA VAL A 144 3.81 -7.67 -22.83
C VAL A 144 2.91 -6.61 -22.20
N SER A 145 1.67 -6.99 -21.92
CA SER A 145 0.73 -6.15 -21.17
C SER A 145 0.78 -6.51 -19.68
N GLY A 146 0.93 -5.52 -18.80
CA GLY A 146 0.94 -5.76 -17.35
C GLY A 146 1.28 -4.53 -16.52
N TYR A 147 1.19 -4.67 -15.20
CA TYR A 147 1.69 -3.67 -14.25
C TYR A 147 3.19 -3.83 -14.07
N VAL A 148 3.93 -2.71 -14.08
CA VAL A 148 5.36 -2.70 -13.72
C VAL A 148 5.48 -2.95 -12.22
N HIS A 149 6.07 -4.08 -11.84
CA HIS A 149 6.32 -4.46 -10.44
C HIS A 149 7.61 -3.85 -9.93
N THR A 150 8.69 -4.02 -10.69
CA THR A 150 10.02 -3.57 -10.30
C THR A 150 10.77 -2.98 -11.48
N ILE A 151 11.69 -2.06 -11.18
CA ILE A 151 12.64 -1.50 -12.14
C ILE A 151 14.05 -1.65 -11.55
N ASP A 152 14.92 -2.42 -12.20
CA ASP A 152 16.32 -2.59 -11.81
C ASP A 152 17.15 -1.38 -12.30
N ALA A 153 17.15 -0.31 -11.50
CA ALA A 153 17.92 0.90 -11.78
C ALA A 153 19.44 0.64 -11.92
N PRO A 154 20.09 -0.18 -11.06
CA PRO A 154 21.49 -0.58 -11.25
C PRO A 154 21.77 -1.26 -12.60
N GLN A 155 20.89 -2.16 -13.06
CA GLN A 155 21.03 -2.80 -14.36
C GLN A 155 20.89 -1.80 -15.51
N LEU A 156 19.87 -0.92 -15.45
CA LEU A 156 19.71 0.15 -16.44
C LEU A 156 20.94 1.05 -16.50
N LEU A 157 21.49 1.44 -15.34
CA LEU A 157 22.67 2.29 -15.27
C LEU A 157 23.91 1.61 -15.88
N ARG A 158 24.15 0.33 -15.55
CA ARG A 158 25.26 -0.43 -16.14
C ARG A 158 25.14 -0.55 -17.66
N LEU A 159 23.95 -0.84 -18.17
CA LEU A 159 23.71 -0.95 -19.62
C LEU A 159 23.90 0.40 -20.33
N ALA A 160 23.40 1.48 -19.72
CA ALA A 160 23.54 2.83 -20.24
C ALA A 160 25.00 3.29 -20.25
N GLN A 161 25.76 3.02 -19.19
CA GLN A 161 27.19 3.34 -19.13
C GLN A 161 28.01 2.53 -20.15
N ALA A 162 27.77 1.22 -20.26
CA ALA A 162 28.54 0.35 -21.15
C ALA A 162 28.38 0.70 -22.64
N HIS A 163 27.22 1.23 -23.03
CA HIS A 163 26.90 1.57 -24.42
C HIS A 163 26.82 3.08 -24.67
N GLY A 164 27.17 3.90 -23.67
CA GLY A 164 27.11 5.35 -23.78
C GLY A 164 25.69 5.90 -23.99
N LEU A 165 24.64 5.21 -23.54
CA LEU A 165 23.25 5.61 -23.73
C LEU A 165 22.78 6.64 -22.69
N THR A 166 21.73 7.37 -23.07
CA THR A 166 20.90 8.13 -22.15
C THR A 166 19.49 7.56 -22.17
N VAL A 167 19.11 6.87 -21.11
CA VAL A 167 17.83 6.17 -20.94
C VAL A 167 16.87 7.02 -20.12
N ARG A 168 15.66 7.24 -20.64
CA ARG A 168 14.58 7.97 -19.94
C ARG A 168 13.41 7.03 -19.76
N VAL A 169 13.14 6.61 -18.54
CA VAL A 169 12.01 5.73 -18.23
C VAL A 169 10.71 6.53 -18.32
N SER A 170 9.78 6.06 -19.13
CA SER A 170 8.48 6.73 -19.32
C SER A 170 7.39 6.15 -18.41
N ARG A 171 7.53 4.88 -18.02
CA ARG A 171 6.56 4.15 -17.18
C ARG A 171 7.20 3.76 -15.85
N ARG A 172 6.73 4.35 -14.75
CA ARG A 172 7.16 4.04 -13.39
C ARG A 172 6.54 2.75 -12.87
N VAL A 173 7.11 2.23 -11.78
CA VAL A 173 6.51 1.16 -10.96
C VAL A 173 5.05 1.51 -10.64
N GLY A 174 4.17 0.51 -10.73
CA GLY A 174 2.73 0.65 -10.52
C GLY A 174 1.93 1.00 -11.78
N HIS A 175 2.55 1.53 -12.85
CA HIS A 175 1.81 1.80 -14.08
C HIS A 175 1.44 0.51 -14.82
N PHE A 176 0.20 0.45 -15.33
CA PHE A 176 -0.18 -0.55 -16.32
C PHE A 176 0.36 -0.13 -17.69
N VAL A 177 1.06 -1.05 -18.36
CA VAL A 177 1.63 -0.82 -19.68
C VAL A 177 1.10 -1.87 -20.64
N PRO A 178 0.32 -1.47 -21.67
CA PRO A 178 -0.06 -2.37 -22.74
C PRO A 178 1.14 -2.76 -23.62
N ALA A 179 1.10 -3.96 -24.21
CA ALA A 179 2.05 -4.36 -25.25
C ALA A 179 2.04 -3.34 -26.41
N GLY A 180 3.23 -3.00 -26.92
CA GLY A 180 3.40 -2.01 -27.98
C GLY A 180 3.48 -0.56 -27.51
N ILE A 181 3.25 -0.27 -26.22
CA ILE A 181 3.40 1.08 -25.66
C ILE A 181 4.84 1.31 -25.17
N PRO A 182 5.44 2.51 -25.36
CA PRO A 182 6.78 2.81 -24.87
C PRO A 182 6.95 2.60 -23.35
N LEU A 183 8.00 1.87 -22.98
CA LEU A 183 8.45 1.70 -21.59
C LEU A 183 9.45 2.79 -21.18
N LEU A 184 10.39 3.04 -22.09
CA LEU A 184 11.45 4.02 -21.97
C LEU A 184 11.80 4.56 -23.35
N THR A 185 12.52 5.67 -23.37
CA THR A 185 13.14 6.23 -24.58
C THR A 185 14.65 6.29 -24.41
N VAL A 186 15.38 6.18 -25.52
CA VAL A 186 16.83 6.35 -25.57
C VAL A 186 17.12 7.59 -26.40
N ALA A 187 17.99 8.47 -25.91
CA ALA A 187 18.28 9.74 -26.57
C ALA A 187 18.82 9.55 -28.00
N GLU A 188 18.53 10.53 -28.85
CA GLU A 188 18.83 10.58 -30.29
C GLU A 188 20.24 10.11 -30.70
N GLY A 189 20.33 9.48 -31.88
CA GLY A 189 21.59 9.16 -32.56
C GLY A 189 22.18 7.77 -32.26
N GLN A 190 21.51 6.98 -31.43
CA GLN A 190 21.96 5.64 -31.07
C GLN A 190 20.98 4.59 -31.59
N ALA A 191 21.41 3.84 -32.61
CA ALA A 191 20.70 2.64 -33.02
C ALA A 191 20.63 1.70 -31.81
N LEU A 192 19.44 1.18 -31.51
CA LEU A 192 19.25 0.23 -30.41
C LEU A 192 19.30 -1.19 -30.99
N PRO A 193 20.41 -1.95 -30.85
CA PRO A 193 20.46 -3.31 -31.34
C PRO A 193 19.34 -4.13 -30.67
N PRO A 194 18.70 -5.08 -31.39
CA PRO A 194 17.64 -5.91 -30.81
C PRO A 194 18.05 -6.61 -29.51
N ALA A 195 19.31 -7.05 -29.41
CA ALA A 195 19.86 -7.67 -28.22
C ALA A 195 19.92 -6.71 -27.02
N LEU A 196 20.32 -5.46 -27.25
CA LEU A 196 20.37 -4.42 -26.21
C LEU A 196 18.97 -4.01 -25.76
N GLY A 197 18.04 -3.89 -26.71
CA GLY A 197 16.62 -3.67 -26.39
C GLY A 197 16.04 -4.78 -25.51
N GLN A 198 16.42 -6.04 -25.73
CA GLN A 198 16.00 -7.15 -24.88
C GLN A 198 16.62 -7.08 -23.48
N GLN A 199 17.89 -6.70 -23.36
CA GLN A 199 18.55 -6.50 -22.07
C GLN A 199 17.91 -5.37 -21.26
N LEU A 200 17.58 -4.25 -21.91
CA LEU A 200 16.86 -3.14 -21.29
C LEU A 200 15.46 -3.54 -20.83
N ARG A 201 14.74 -4.35 -21.62
CA ARG A 201 13.43 -4.90 -21.20
C ARG A 201 13.52 -5.81 -19.98
N ARG A 202 14.61 -6.57 -19.83
CA ARG A 202 14.83 -7.47 -18.66
C ARG A 202 15.04 -6.72 -17.35
N ALA A 203 15.32 -5.41 -17.40
CA ALA A 203 15.35 -4.57 -16.20
C ALA A 203 13.96 -4.21 -15.66
N PHE A 204 12.88 -4.61 -16.35
CA PHE A 204 11.50 -4.42 -15.92
C PHE A 204 10.87 -5.77 -15.61
N GLU A 205 10.24 -5.87 -14.45
CA GLU A 205 9.38 -7.00 -14.09
C GLU A 205 7.91 -6.60 -14.20
N PHE A 206 7.10 -7.49 -14.77
CA PHE A 206 5.67 -7.27 -14.99
C PHE A 206 4.83 -8.32 -14.29
N GLY A 207 3.64 -7.93 -13.88
CA GLY A 207 2.61 -8.90 -13.50
C GLY A 207 1.18 -8.42 -13.73
N PRO A 208 0.20 -9.30 -13.49
CA PRO A 208 -1.20 -9.05 -13.81
C PRO A 208 -1.90 -8.06 -12.85
N THR A 209 -1.34 -7.84 -11.66
CA THR A 209 -1.86 -6.93 -10.63
C THR A 209 -0.74 -6.10 -10.03
N ARG A 210 -1.02 -4.91 -9.46
CA ARG A 210 -0.01 -4.16 -8.70
C ARG A 210 0.48 -4.94 -7.46
N THR A 211 1.71 -4.68 -7.05
CA THR A 211 2.35 -5.27 -5.87
C THR A 211 2.96 -4.18 -4.99
N LEU A 212 3.07 -4.47 -3.69
CA LEU A 212 3.68 -3.58 -2.68
C LEU A 212 5.21 -3.78 -2.61
N GLU A 213 5.88 -4.20 -3.69
CA GLU A 213 7.32 -4.47 -3.64
C GLU A 213 8.15 -3.19 -3.81
N GLN A 214 7.79 -2.36 -4.80
CA GLN A 214 8.40 -1.04 -5.05
C GLN A 214 7.35 0.08 -5.26
N ASP A 215 6.08 -0.17 -4.95
CA ASP A 215 4.97 0.78 -5.16
C ASP A 215 4.40 1.31 -3.81
N ILE A 216 4.99 2.38 -3.27
CA ILE A 216 4.51 3.04 -2.03
C ILE A 216 3.08 3.56 -2.21
N GLU A 217 2.77 4.10 -3.39
CA GLU A 217 1.44 4.62 -3.72
C GLU A 217 0.39 3.51 -3.64
N PHE A 218 0.72 2.27 -4.04
CA PHE A 218 -0.19 1.15 -3.91
C PHE A 218 -0.54 0.84 -2.44
N GLY A 219 0.42 0.93 -1.52
CA GLY A 219 0.16 0.76 -0.09
C GLY A 219 -0.80 1.80 0.47
N ILE A 220 -0.62 3.07 0.07
CA ILE A 220 -1.54 4.17 0.38
C ILE A 220 -2.93 3.87 -0.19
N LEU A 221 -3.02 3.53 -1.48
CA LEU A 221 -4.29 3.26 -2.15
C LEU A 221 -5.06 2.09 -1.52
N GLN A 222 -4.38 1.07 -0.99
CA GLN A 222 -5.03 -0.01 -0.26
C GLN A 222 -5.70 0.48 1.04
N ILE A 223 -5.08 1.42 1.76
CA ILE A 223 -5.67 2.01 2.96
C ILE A 223 -6.82 2.95 2.57
N VAL A 224 -6.67 3.72 1.49
CA VAL A 224 -7.74 4.56 0.93
C VAL A 224 -8.96 3.72 0.53
N ASP A 225 -8.78 2.58 -0.14
CA ASP A 225 -9.87 1.67 -0.51
C ASP A 225 -10.67 1.21 0.74
N ILE A 226 -10.00 1.01 1.88
CA ILE A 226 -10.65 0.66 3.16
C ILE A 226 -11.40 1.87 3.73
N ALA A 227 -10.77 3.05 3.75
CA ALA A 227 -11.39 4.28 4.23
C ALA A 227 -12.67 4.63 3.45
N LEU A 228 -12.62 4.57 2.12
CA LEU A 228 -13.77 4.85 1.25
C LEU A 228 -14.92 3.87 1.49
N ARG A 229 -14.59 2.59 1.73
CA ARG A 229 -15.60 1.61 2.08
C ARG A 229 -16.22 1.91 3.45
N ALA A 230 -15.42 2.28 4.43
CA ALA A 230 -15.89 2.62 5.77
C ALA A 230 -16.84 3.83 5.76
N ILE A 231 -16.52 4.87 4.97
CA ILE A 231 -17.37 6.08 4.81
C ILE A 231 -18.60 5.81 3.93
N SER A 232 -18.60 4.75 3.12
CA SER A 232 -19.71 4.50 2.20
C SER A 232 -21.05 4.32 2.95
N PRO A 233 -22.18 4.75 2.37
CA PRO A 233 -23.50 4.65 3.02
C PRO A 233 -23.90 3.24 3.43
N ALA A 234 -23.32 2.22 2.79
CA ALA A 234 -23.60 0.81 3.06
C ALA A 234 -22.92 0.30 4.35
N VAL A 235 -21.80 0.91 4.77
CA VAL A 235 -21.06 0.51 5.97
C VAL A 235 -21.22 1.54 7.08
N ASN A 236 -21.03 2.83 6.76
CA ASN A 236 -21.19 3.96 7.66
C ASN A 236 -20.43 3.80 8.99
N ASP A 237 -19.14 3.50 8.90
CA ASP A 237 -18.23 3.34 10.05
C ASP A 237 -17.14 4.44 10.05
N PRO A 238 -17.44 5.62 10.62
CA PRO A 238 -16.46 6.71 10.70
C PRO A 238 -15.27 6.41 11.60
N SER A 239 -15.40 5.50 12.57
CA SER A 239 -14.28 5.16 13.46
C SER A 239 -13.16 4.45 12.68
N THR A 240 -13.53 3.52 11.80
CA THR A 240 -12.58 2.87 10.89
C THR A 240 -11.99 3.86 9.88
N ALA A 241 -12.78 4.79 9.36
CA ALA A 241 -12.29 5.82 8.45
C ALA A 241 -11.26 6.76 9.12
N VAL A 242 -11.53 7.18 10.36
CA VAL A 242 -10.62 7.95 11.22
C VAL A 242 -9.31 7.17 11.44
N ALA A 243 -9.39 5.88 11.74
CA ALA A 243 -8.20 5.03 11.88
C ALA A 243 -7.39 4.93 10.58
N CYS A 244 -8.04 4.87 9.41
CA CYS A 244 -7.35 4.91 8.13
C CYS A 244 -6.62 6.24 7.89
N VAL A 245 -7.26 7.37 8.21
CA VAL A 245 -6.64 8.71 8.11
C VAL A 245 -5.40 8.81 9.00
N ASP A 246 -5.43 8.21 10.19
CA ASP A 246 -4.28 8.16 11.09
C ASP A 246 -3.12 7.35 10.57
N GLN A 247 -3.41 6.20 9.99
CA GLN A 247 -2.40 5.33 9.43
C GLN A 247 -1.80 5.95 8.15
N LEU A 248 -2.63 6.62 7.34
CA LEU A 248 -2.16 7.40 6.19
C LEU A 248 -1.25 8.56 6.62
N SER A 249 -1.59 9.27 7.70
CA SER A 249 -0.74 10.36 8.20
C SER A 249 0.60 9.84 8.72
N SER A 250 0.63 8.71 9.43
CA SER A 250 1.87 8.03 9.85
C SER A 250 2.75 7.68 8.65
N VAL A 251 2.18 7.04 7.62
CA VAL A 251 2.90 6.67 6.39
C VAL A 251 3.48 7.88 5.68
N LEU A 252 2.71 8.97 5.53
CA LEU A 252 3.16 10.20 4.89
C LEU A 252 4.23 10.94 5.70
N ILE A 253 4.11 10.98 7.03
CA ILE A 253 5.14 11.51 7.93
C ILE A 253 6.43 10.70 7.80
N ARG A 254 6.32 9.35 7.76
CA ARG A 254 7.49 8.49 7.56
C ARG A 254 8.16 8.76 6.22
N PHE A 255 7.39 8.86 5.13
CA PHE A 255 7.91 9.24 3.82
C PHE A 255 8.59 10.63 3.84
N ALA A 256 7.96 11.59 4.50
CA ALA A 256 8.52 12.94 4.68
C ALA A 256 9.78 12.97 5.57
N GLY A 257 10.02 11.96 6.39
CA GLY A 257 11.23 11.84 7.21
C GLY A 257 12.44 11.23 6.46
N ARG A 258 12.22 10.65 5.28
CA ARG A 258 13.27 9.95 4.51
C ARG A 258 13.78 10.76 3.33
N GLU A 259 15.01 10.45 2.94
CA GLU A 259 15.64 11.00 1.73
C GLU A 259 15.13 10.26 0.49
N VAL A 260 14.61 11.03 -0.48
CA VAL A 260 14.03 10.44 -1.70
C VAL A 260 15.15 9.86 -2.55
N PRO A 261 15.00 8.65 -3.12
CA PRO A 261 16.02 8.04 -3.96
C PRO A 261 16.34 8.92 -5.17
N PRO A 262 17.58 8.87 -5.69
CA PRO A 262 17.93 9.61 -6.88
C PRO A 262 17.05 9.20 -8.07
N THR A 263 16.44 10.19 -8.72
CA THR A 263 15.68 10.01 -9.97
C THR A 263 16.60 10.03 -11.19
N ARG A 264 17.78 10.62 -11.06
CA ARG A 264 18.76 10.80 -12.13
C ARG A 264 20.08 10.15 -11.74
N PHE A 265 20.58 9.29 -12.61
CA PHE A 265 21.81 8.55 -12.44
C PHE A 265 22.83 9.00 -13.48
N TYR A 266 24.04 9.31 -13.01
CA TYR A 266 25.12 9.88 -13.80
C TYR A 266 26.27 8.87 -13.94
N ASP A 267 27.11 9.04 -14.97
CA ASP A 267 28.38 8.32 -15.07
C ASP A 267 29.53 9.03 -14.32
N GLY A 268 30.72 8.41 -14.34
CA GLY A 268 31.91 8.98 -13.70
C GLY A 268 32.40 10.31 -14.31
N ALA A 269 31.92 10.69 -15.49
CA ALA A 269 32.20 11.97 -16.13
C ALA A 269 31.12 13.03 -15.83
N GLY A 270 30.07 12.68 -15.07
CA GLY A 270 28.96 13.57 -14.74
C GLY A 270 27.88 13.67 -15.83
N ALA A 271 27.90 12.81 -16.85
CA ALA A 271 26.86 12.78 -17.87
C ALA A 271 25.64 11.97 -17.39
N LEU A 272 24.42 12.49 -17.65
CA LEU A 272 23.17 11.80 -17.30
C LEU A 272 23.04 10.50 -18.13
N ARG A 273 22.83 9.37 -17.47
CA ARG A 273 22.69 8.05 -18.09
C ARG A 273 21.31 7.46 -17.95
N VAL A 274 20.68 7.60 -16.79
CA VAL A 274 19.33 7.07 -16.56
C VAL A 274 18.49 8.10 -15.81
N SER A 275 17.27 8.33 -16.29
CA SER A 275 16.26 9.15 -15.63
C SER A 275 15.03 8.28 -15.36
N ILE A 276 14.66 8.14 -14.07
CA ILE A 276 13.52 7.34 -13.61
C ILE A 276 12.55 8.29 -12.88
N PRO A 277 11.32 8.49 -13.38
CA PRO A 277 10.34 9.33 -12.72
C PRO A 277 9.89 8.69 -11.41
N GLN A 278 9.93 9.47 -10.33
CA GLN A 278 9.43 9.09 -9.01
C GLN A 278 8.19 9.92 -8.66
N LEU A 279 7.33 9.38 -7.81
CA LEU A 279 6.17 10.10 -7.32
C LEU A 279 6.60 11.07 -6.21
N GLY A 280 6.30 12.36 -6.39
CA GLY A 280 6.57 13.37 -5.38
C GLY A 280 5.62 13.29 -4.18
N PHE A 281 6.02 13.91 -3.07
CA PHE A 281 5.23 13.93 -1.83
C PHE A 281 3.81 14.46 -2.03
N ASN A 282 3.66 15.61 -2.70
CA ASN A 282 2.33 16.18 -2.94
C ASN A 282 1.39 15.21 -3.67
N ARG A 283 1.89 14.46 -4.66
CA ARG A 283 1.08 13.45 -5.37
C ARG A 283 0.69 12.27 -4.47
N LEU A 284 1.56 11.85 -3.56
CA LEU A 284 1.23 10.83 -2.56
C LEU A 284 0.16 11.34 -1.58
N ALA A 285 0.28 12.59 -1.13
CA ALA A 285 -0.70 13.23 -0.25
C ALA A 285 -2.07 13.40 -0.94
N GLU A 286 -2.09 13.83 -2.20
CA GLU A 286 -3.30 13.86 -3.04
C GLU A 286 -3.92 12.46 -3.14
N ALA A 287 -3.12 11.44 -3.48
CA ALA A 287 -3.61 10.06 -3.57
C ALA A 287 -4.19 9.54 -2.25
N ALA A 288 -3.62 9.95 -1.11
CA ALA A 288 -4.07 9.56 0.22
C ALA A 288 -5.40 10.22 0.64
N PHE A 289 -5.56 11.52 0.40
CA PHE A 289 -6.66 12.27 1.02
C PHE A 289 -7.74 12.76 0.07
N GLU A 290 -7.49 12.89 -1.23
CA GLU A 290 -8.42 13.53 -2.17
C GLU A 290 -9.79 12.82 -2.24
N GLN A 291 -9.77 11.49 -2.37
CA GLN A 291 -11.00 10.70 -2.40
C GLN A 291 -11.69 10.70 -1.03
N ILE A 292 -10.94 10.53 0.06
CA ILE A 292 -11.49 10.53 1.42
C ILE A 292 -12.18 11.87 1.71
N ARG A 293 -11.53 13.00 1.36
CA ARG A 293 -12.08 14.35 1.48
C ARG A 293 -13.42 14.50 0.77
N THR A 294 -13.56 13.91 -0.42
CA THR A 294 -14.79 13.98 -1.22
C THR A 294 -15.96 13.28 -0.52
N TYR A 295 -15.72 12.11 0.08
CA TYR A 295 -16.75 11.34 0.78
C TYR A 295 -16.98 11.80 2.22
N ALA A 296 -15.97 12.41 2.86
CA ALA A 296 -16.07 12.91 4.24
C ALA A 296 -16.93 14.18 4.38
N ARG A 297 -17.40 14.79 3.28
CA ARG A 297 -18.29 15.99 3.30
C ARG A 297 -19.55 15.80 4.14
N THR A 298 -20.01 14.56 4.31
CA THR A 298 -21.20 14.24 5.13
C THR A 298 -20.86 13.73 6.53
N ASP A 299 -19.57 13.64 6.88
CA ASP A 299 -19.10 13.16 8.18
C ASP A 299 -18.08 14.13 8.80
N VAL A 300 -18.54 14.87 9.81
CA VAL A 300 -17.75 15.90 10.49
C VAL A 300 -16.59 15.30 11.26
N ALA A 301 -16.75 14.11 11.86
CA ALA A 301 -15.69 13.47 12.64
C ALA A 301 -14.50 13.09 11.75
N VAL A 302 -14.76 12.52 10.57
CA VAL A 302 -13.72 12.20 9.59
C VAL A 302 -13.06 13.48 9.06
N SER A 303 -13.82 14.53 8.81
CA SER A 303 -13.31 15.80 8.29
C SER A 303 -12.44 16.56 9.30
N LEU A 304 -12.85 16.62 10.57
CA LEU A 304 -12.03 17.14 11.65
C LEU A 304 -10.74 16.31 11.83
N ARG A 305 -10.81 15.00 11.60
CA ARG A 305 -9.62 14.13 11.64
C ARG A 305 -8.67 14.42 10.48
N LEU A 306 -9.18 14.58 9.26
CA LEU A 306 -8.39 14.99 8.10
C LEU A 306 -7.66 16.30 8.37
N MET A 307 -8.33 17.32 8.93
CA MET A 307 -7.68 18.59 9.29
C MET A 307 -6.53 18.38 10.28
N ARG A 308 -6.71 17.52 11.30
CA ARG A 308 -5.64 17.22 12.26
C ARG A 308 -4.47 16.48 11.58
N ALA A 309 -4.76 15.50 10.72
CA ALA A 309 -3.74 14.77 9.97
C ALA A 309 -2.91 15.70 9.06
N LEU A 310 -3.56 16.62 8.34
CA LEU A 310 -2.89 17.63 7.51
C LEU A 310 -1.97 18.53 8.36
N ALA A 311 -2.42 18.97 9.54
CA ALA A 311 -1.62 19.76 10.46
C ALA A 311 -0.42 18.99 11.02
N ASP A 312 -0.60 17.73 11.41
CA ASP A 312 0.48 16.89 11.93
C ASP A 312 1.54 16.65 10.85
N ILE A 313 1.12 16.36 9.62
CA ILE A 313 2.02 16.25 8.47
C ILE A 313 2.76 17.58 8.22
N ALA A 314 2.04 18.71 8.18
CA ALA A 314 2.64 20.02 7.95
C ALA A 314 3.72 20.40 8.97
N ARG A 315 3.54 20.03 10.25
CA ARG A 315 4.54 20.23 11.31
C ARG A 315 5.84 19.47 11.08
N THR A 316 5.77 18.31 10.43
CA THR A 316 6.95 17.47 10.15
C THR A 316 7.67 17.86 8.85
N LEU A 317 7.00 18.60 7.96
CA LEU A 317 7.57 19.06 6.70
C LEU A 317 8.44 20.30 6.91
N PRO A 318 9.56 20.46 6.18
CA PRO A 318 10.29 21.73 6.14
C PRO A 318 9.42 22.83 5.52
N ALA A 319 9.75 24.10 5.80
CA ALA A 319 9.09 25.23 5.15
C ALA A 319 9.32 25.16 3.64
N GLY A 320 8.25 25.25 2.85
CA GLY A 320 8.33 25.05 1.40
C GLY A 320 7.01 24.69 0.74
N PRO A 321 7.05 24.28 -0.55
CA PRO A 321 5.86 24.01 -1.35
C PRO A 321 5.00 22.87 -0.79
N ASP A 322 5.61 21.82 -0.25
CA ASP A 322 4.87 20.67 0.30
C ASP A 322 4.07 21.04 1.55
N ARG A 323 4.60 21.93 2.41
CA ARG A 323 3.86 22.43 3.57
C ARG A 323 2.67 23.30 3.15
N ARG A 324 2.85 24.15 2.12
CA ARG A 324 1.75 24.92 1.52
C ARG A 324 0.71 24.03 0.86
N ALA A 325 1.13 22.91 0.26
CA ALA A 325 0.21 21.94 -0.32
C ALA A 325 -0.72 21.33 0.75
N MET A 326 -0.25 21.12 1.98
CA MET A 326 -1.12 20.66 3.08
C MET A 326 -2.18 21.71 3.43
N ALA A 327 -1.81 23.00 3.47
CA ALA A 327 -2.77 24.08 3.70
C ALA A 327 -3.81 24.20 2.58
N GLU A 328 -3.40 24.04 1.32
CA GLU A 328 -4.31 24.01 0.17
C GLU A 328 -5.30 22.83 0.24
N GLN A 329 -4.85 21.66 0.68
CA GLN A 329 -5.73 20.51 0.94
C GLN A 329 -6.75 20.84 2.05
N GLY A 330 -6.33 21.56 3.10
CA GLY A 330 -7.20 22.05 4.17
C GLY A 330 -8.26 23.03 3.66
N ARG A 331 -7.87 23.99 2.80
CA ARG A 331 -8.81 24.92 2.14
C ARG A 331 -9.86 24.19 1.33
N ARG A 332 -9.44 23.21 0.52
CA ARG A 332 -10.34 22.38 -0.30
C ARG A 332 -11.28 21.52 0.54
N LEU A 333 -10.87 21.13 1.74
CA LEU A 333 -11.73 20.40 2.67
C LEU A 333 -12.80 21.33 3.23
N VAL A 334 -12.43 22.52 3.72
CA VAL A 334 -13.39 23.52 4.24
C VAL A 334 -14.33 24.03 3.15
N ALA A 335 -13.82 24.34 1.95
CA ALA A 335 -14.63 24.78 0.81
C ALA A 335 -15.62 23.70 0.31
N GLY A 336 -15.41 22.44 0.69
CA GLY A 336 -16.35 21.37 0.40
C GLY A 336 -17.61 21.40 1.27
N PHE A 337 -17.72 22.27 2.27
CA PHE A 337 -18.92 22.34 3.11
C PHE A 337 -19.81 23.49 2.64
N ASP A 338 -20.70 23.20 1.68
CA ASP A 338 -21.59 24.21 1.09
C ASP A 338 -22.80 24.53 2.00
N GLU A 339 -23.41 23.54 2.69
CA GLU A 339 -24.68 23.76 3.44
C GLU A 339 -24.89 22.86 4.70
N ALA A 340 -23.91 22.09 5.17
CA ALA A 340 -24.20 20.90 6.01
C ALA A 340 -23.64 20.78 7.45
N PRO A 341 -22.58 21.47 7.92
CA PRO A 341 -22.19 21.36 9.34
C PRO A 341 -23.02 22.31 10.21
N GLY A 342 -23.23 21.96 11.48
CA GLY A 342 -23.67 22.97 12.44
C GLY A 342 -22.68 24.13 12.50
N GLU A 343 -23.13 25.37 12.74
CA GLU A 343 -22.27 26.57 12.75
C GLU A 343 -20.98 26.37 13.58
N ASN A 344 -21.09 25.71 14.74
CA ASN A 344 -19.96 25.39 15.62
C ASN A 344 -18.89 24.49 14.99
N GLU A 345 -19.29 23.51 14.17
CA GLU A 345 -18.37 22.55 13.55
C GLU A 345 -17.58 23.20 12.41
N LEU A 346 -18.26 24.07 11.64
CA LEU A 346 -17.63 24.87 10.60
C LEU A 346 -16.64 25.89 11.20
N GLU A 347 -16.99 26.50 12.33
CA GLU A 347 -16.08 27.37 13.09
C GLU A 347 -14.84 26.62 13.56
N GLU A 348 -14.99 25.41 14.12
CA GLU A 348 -13.85 24.59 14.53
C GLU A 348 -12.94 24.24 13.34
N MET A 349 -13.52 23.88 12.20
CA MET A 349 -12.77 23.59 10.97
C MET A 349 -12.00 24.82 10.46
N ARG A 350 -12.63 26.01 10.47
CA ARG A 350 -11.97 27.27 10.10
C ARG A 350 -10.83 27.62 11.06
N HIS A 351 -11.03 27.43 12.37
CA HIS A 351 -9.98 27.66 13.36
C HIS A 351 -8.77 26.73 13.14
N ARG A 352 -9.01 25.46 12.84
CA ARG A 352 -7.93 24.51 12.49
C ARG A 352 -7.25 24.85 11.17
N LEU A 353 -7.98 25.42 10.21
CA LEU A 353 -7.43 25.87 8.94
C LEU A 353 -6.48 27.05 9.14
N ALA A 354 -6.87 28.05 9.94
CA ALA A 354 -6.00 29.19 10.26
C ALA A 354 -4.67 28.72 10.85
N GLY A 355 -4.70 27.81 11.84
CA GLY A 355 -3.47 27.25 12.41
C GLY A 355 -2.62 26.45 11.40
N LEU A 356 -3.23 25.86 10.37
CA LEU A 356 -2.52 25.17 9.29
C LEU A 356 -1.88 26.15 8.30
N GLU A 357 -2.56 27.26 8.00
CA GLU A 357 -2.06 28.34 7.14
C GLU A 357 -0.89 29.07 7.79
N ASP A 358 -0.97 29.34 9.10
CA ASP A 358 0.12 29.89 9.90
C ASP A 358 1.36 28.99 9.82
N LEU A 359 1.20 27.68 10.00
CA LEU A 359 2.29 26.71 9.86
C LEU A 359 2.92 26.75 8.46
N ALA A 360 2.10 26.96 7.42
CA ALA A 360 2.54 27.06 6.03
C ALA A 360 3.20 28.40 5.68
N GLY A 361 3.20 29.38 6.59
CA GLY A 361 3.67 30.74 6.33
C GLY A 361 2.80 31.46 5.30
N LEU A 362 1.51 31.14 5.30
CA LEU A 362 0.48 31.77 4.48
C LEU A 362 -0.31 32.75 5.36
N GLU A 363 0.37 33.71 5.98
CA GLU A 363 -0.34 34.81 6.66
C GLU A 363 -1.17 35.58 5.62
N ASP A 364 -2.39 35.91 6.04
CA ASP A 364 -3.44 36.46 5.22
C ASP A 364 -3.09 37.85 4.66
N VAL A 365 -3.25 38.00 3.35
CA VAL A 365 -3.30 39.30 2.66
C VAL A 365 -4.63 40.02 2.95
N ALA A 366 -5.49 39.48 3.83
CA ALA A 366 -6.76 40.07 4.22
C ALA A 366 -6.76 40.63 5.66
N ALA A 367 -5.98 41.69 5.91
CA ALA A 367 -6.35 42.67 6.94
C ALA A 367 -6.98 43.90 6.24
N PRO A 368 -8.30 44.15 6.35
CA PRO A 368 -8.85 45.43 5.90
C PRO A 368 -8.29 46.54 6.80
N ALA A 369 -7.69 47.55 6.18
CA ALA A 369 -7.17 48.72 6.87
C ALA A 369 -8.26 49.38 7.74
N PRO A 370 -7.95 49.79 8.98
CA PRO A 370 -8.89 50.58 9.77
C PRO A 370 -9.10 51.92 9.06
N ARG A 371 -10.37 52.25 8.80
CA ARG A 371 -10.80 53.57 8.34
C ARG A 371 -10.88 54.54 9.51
#